data_AF-A0A929I663-F1
#
_entry.id   AF-A0A929I663-F1
#
_cell.length_a   1.000
_cell.length_b   1.000
_cell.length_c   1.000
_cell.angle_alpha   90.00
_cell.angle_beta   90.00
_cell.angle_gamma   90.00
#
_symmetry.space_group_name_H-M   'P 1'
#
loop_
_entity.id
_entity.type
_entity.pdbx_description
1 polymer ?
#
loop_
_entity_poly.entity_id
_entity_poly.type
_entity_poly.pdbx_seq_one_letter_code
_entity_poly.pdbx_strand_id
1 'polypeptide(L)' 'MWYVYICDKKGQLYTGITTDLEHRMKQHQANLLYSEAYENKHEAAIREHQIKGWRREKKINLIKKGY' A
#
# COMPACT_ATOMS: atom_id res chain seq x y z
N MET A 1 -7.78 -2.58 12.95
CA MET A 1 -7.80 -2.60 11.48
C MET A 1 -6.37 -2.61 10.97
N TRP A 2 -6.06 -3.46 10.00
CA TRP A 2 -4.79 -3.45 9.27
C TRP A 2 -4.99 -2.78 7.93
N TYR A 3 -3.99 -2.05 7.46
CA TYR A 3 -4.03 -1.37 6.17
C TYR A 3 -2.95 -1.93 5.27
N VAL A 4 -3.31 -2.26 4.05
CA VAL A 4 -2.36 -2.44 2.94
C VAL A 4 -2.24 -1.11 2.24
N TYR A 5 -1.03 -0.68 1.93
CA TYR A 5 -0.80 0.60 1.28
C TYR A 5 0.16 0.51 0.10
N ILE A 6 -0.01 1.43 -0.84
CA ILE A 6 0.99 1.77 -1.84
C ILE A 6 1.37 3.23 -1.65
N CYS A 7 2.66 3.51 -1.53
CA CYS A 7 3.18 4.87 -1.46
C CYS A 7 4.27 5.11 -2.50
N ASP A 8 4.40 6.37 -2.92
CA ASP A 8 5.54 6.83 -3.70
C ASP A 8 6.61 7.42 -2.78
N LYS A 9 7.84 6.92 -2.93
CA LYS A 9 9.01 7.49 -2.30
C LYS A 9 10.02 7.79 -3.40
N LYS A 10 10.08 9.06 -3.82
CA LYS A 10 11.02 9.55 -4.85
C LYS A 10 10.88 8.77 -6.18
N GLY A 11 9.66 8.51 -6.64
CA GLY A 11 9.37 7.80 -7.91
C GLY A 11 9.36 6.26 -7.82
N GLN A 12 9.72 5.70 -6.66
CA GLN A 12 9.63 4.27 -6.40
C GLN A 12 8.34 3.94 -5.64
N LEU A 13 7.59 2.98 -6.21
CA LEU A 13 6.36 2.47 -5.59
C LEU A 13 6.73 1.43 -4.53
N TYR A 14 6.37 1.72 -3.29
CA TYR A 14 6.49 0.81 -2.16
C TYR A 14 5.13 0.25 -1.80
N THR A 15 5.10 -1.04 -1.43
CA THR A 15 3.90 -1.71 -0.94
C THR A 15 4.20 -2.28 0.44
N GLY A 16 3.31 -2.04 1.40
CA GLY A 16 3.46 -2.51 2.77
C GLY A 16 2.14 -2.67 3.49
N ILE A 17 2.20 -3.18 4.72
CA ILE A 17 1.08 -3.18 5.66
C ILE A 17 1.41 -2.41 6.93
N THR A 18 0.41 -1.78 7.54
CA THR A 18 0.54 -1.05 8.82
C THR A 18 -0.80 -0.99 9.53
N THR A 19 -0.79 -0.78 10.84
CA THR A 19 -1.99 -0.39 11.61
C THR A 19 -2.17 1.11 11.71
N ASP A 20 -1.12 1.88 11.39
CA ASP A 20 -1.10 3.35 11.42
C ASP A 20 -0.44 3.86 10.11
N LEU A 21 -1.26 4.41 9.22
CA LEU A 21 -0.81 4.92 7.92
C LEU A 21 -0.11 6.28 8.04
N GLU A 22 -0.66 7.19 8.83
CA GLU A 22 -0.14 8.55 8.96
C GLU A 22 1.27 8.55 9.56
N HIS A 23 1.46 7.80 10.64
CA HIS A 23 2.77 7.64 11.25
C HIS A 23 3.77 7.04 10.26
N ARG A 24 3.35 6.03 9.49
CA ARG A 24 4.19 5.35 8.50
C ARG A 24 4.58 6.29 7.35
N MET A 25 3.65 7.08 6.82
CA MET A 25 3.94 8.02 5.73
C MET A 25 4.90 9.11 6.20
N LYS A 26 4.70 9.62 7.41
CA LYS A 26 5.59 10.62 8.04
C LYS A 26 7.00 10.05 8.26
N GLN A 27 7.11 8.83 8.79
CA GLN A 27 8.40 8.17 9.03
C GLN A 27 9.18 7.95 7.73
N HIS A 28 8.49 7.57 6.64
CA HIS A 28 9.14 7.28 5.36
C HIS A 28 9.28 8.49 4.44
N GLN A 29 8.73 9.65 4.83
CA GLN A 29 8.60 10.84 3.99
C GLN A 29 8.07 10.47 2.59
N ALA A 30 6.99 9.70 2.58
CA ALA A 30 6.41 9.11 1.38
C ALA A 30 4.98 9.62 1.17
N ASN A 31 4.57 9.71 -0.09
CA ASN A 31 3.23 10.11 -0.47
C ASN A 31 2.34 8.88 -0.57
N LEU A 32 1.27 8.82 0.22
CA LEU A 32 0.28 7.76 0.12
C LEU A 32 -0.45 7.88 -1.22
N LEU A 33 -0.45 6.81 -2.01
CA LEU A 33 -1.17 6.75 -3.28
C LEU A 33 -2.41 5.87 -3.19
N TYR A 34 -2.40 4.89 -2.30
CA TYR A 34 -3.47 3.91 -2.16
C TYR A 34 -3.47 3.27 -0.79
N SER A 35 -4.66 2.95 -0.27
CA SER A 35 -4.83 2.17 0.95
C SER A 35 -6.10 1.32 0.92
N GLU A 36 -6.01 0.09 1.41
CA GLU A 36 -7.14 -0.83 1.65
C GLU A 36 -7.13 -1.27 3.12
N ALA A 37 -8.30 -1.32 3.77
CA ALA A 37 -8.44 -1.80 5.14
C ALA A 37 -8.83 -3.29 5.19
N TYR A 38 -8.31 -3.99 6.18
CA TYR A 38 -8.54 -5.41 6.45
C TYR A 38 -8.73 -5.63 7.95
N GLU A 39 -9.53 -6.63 8.32
CA GLU A 39 -9.85 -6.90 9.72
C GLU A 39 -8.63 -7.41 10.49
N ASN A 40 -7.86 -8.31 9.87
CA ASN A 40 -6.69 -8.94 10.49
C ASN A 40 -5.41 -8.80 9.66
N LYS A 41 -4.27 -9.06 10.32
CA LYS A 41 -2.93 -8.98 9.73
C LYS A 41 -2.73 -9.97 8.58
N HIS A 42 -3.35 -11.15 8.69
CA HIS A 42 -3.13 -12.25 7.77
C HIS A 42 -3.72 -11.93 6.39
N GLU A 43 -4.94 -11.41 6.32
CA GLU A 43 -5.55 -10.96 5.07
C GLU A 43 -4.77 -9.82 4.43
N ALA A 44 -4.35 -8.82 5.24
CA ALA A 44 -3.51 -7.74 4.77
C ALA A 44 -2.18 -8.26 4.19
N ALA A 45 -1.54 -9.24 4.83
CA ALA A 45 -0.29 -9.82 4.36
C ALA A 45 -0.46 -10.62 3.06
N ILE A 46 -1.54 -11.40 2.92
CA ILE A 46 -1.86 -12.09 1.66
C ILE A 46 -2.01 -11.07 0.53
N ARG A 47 -2.77 -10.00 0.77
CA ARG A 47 -2.97 -8.93 -0.22
C ARG A 47 -1.67 -8.22 -0.58
N GLU A 48 -0.85 -7.89 0.41
CA GLU A 48 0.45 -7.27 0.20
C GLU A 48 1.34 -8.16 -0.69
N HIS A 49 1.39 -9.47 -0.43
CA HIS A 49 2.12 -10.42 -1.24
C HIS A 49 1.61 -10.46 -2.69
N GLN A 50 0.28 -10.49 -2.88
CA GLN A 50 -0.33 -10.43 -4.20
C GLN A 50 0.10 -9.15 -4.95
N ILE A 51 -0.03 -7.99 -4.32
CA ILE A 51 0.31 -6.70 -4.94
C ILE A 51 1.81 -6.64 -5.25
N LYS A 52 2.68 -7.11 -4.35
CA LYS A 52 4.14 -7.16 -4.57
C LYS A 52 4.50 -7.91 -5.86
N GLY A 53 3.83 -9.03 -6.13
CA GLY A 53 4.01 -9.83 -7.35
C GLY A 53 3.45 -9.22 -8.64
N TRP A 54 2.70 -8.11 -8.56
CA TRP A 54 2.14 -7.48 -9.76
C TRP A 54 3.16 -6.64 -10.52
N ARG A 55 2.98 -6.61 -11.85
CA ARG A 55 3.65 -5.64 -12.73
C ARG A 55 3.27 -4.21 -12.33
N ARG A 56 4.18 -3.26 -12.60
CA ARG A 56 4.00 -1.83 -12.28
C ARG A 56 2.69 -1.26 -12.84
N GLU A 57 2.34 -1.62 -14.07
CA GLU A 57 1.10 -1.17 -14.74
C GLU A 57 -0.16 -1.56 -13.95
N LYS A 58 -0.21 -2.79 -13.44
CA LYS A 58 -1.34 -3.27 -12.65
C LYS A 58 -1.44 -2.55 -11.30
N LYS A 59 -0.30 -2.21 -10.66
CA LYS A 59 -0.26 -1.38 -9.45
C LYS A 59 -0.79 0.03 -9.73
N ILE A 60 -0.37 0.65 -10.84
CA ILE A 60 -0.86 1.97 -11.25
C ILE A 60 -2.36 1.96 -11.53
N ASN A 61 -2.87 0.91 -12.19
CA ASN A 61 -4.31 0.76 -12.42
C ASN A 61 -5.09 0.58 -11.12
N LEU A 62 -4.54 -0.10 -10.11
CA LEU A 62 -5.15 -0.19 -8.79
C LEU A 62 -5.24 1.19 -8.14
N ILE A 63 -4.14 1.95 -8.13
CA ILE A 63 -4.09 3.33 -7.61
C ILE A 63 -5.14 4.22 -8.29
N LYS A 64 -5.22 4.16 -9.63
CA LYS A 64 -6.18 4.96 -10.42
C LYS A 64 -7.64 4.57 -10.24
N LYS A 65 -7.93 3.32 -9.85
CA LYS A 65 -9.30 2.84 -9.61
C LYS A 65 -9.82 3.18 -8.21
N GLY A 66 -8.92 3.46 -7.27
CA GLY A 66 -9.25 3.75 -5.87
C GLY A 66 -9.53 5.22 -5.56
N TYR A 67 -9.53 6.10 -6.58
CA TYR A 67 -9.81 7.53 -6.49
C TYR A 67 -10.80 7.94 -7.59
#